data_AF-A0A838MY31-F1
#
_entry.id   AF-A0A838MY31-F1
#
_cell.length_a   1.000
_cell.length_b   1.000
_cell.length_c   1.000
_cell.angle_alpha   90.00
_cell.angle_beta   90.00
_cell.angle_gamma   90.00
#
_symmetry.space_group_name_H-M   'P 1'
#
loop_
_entity.id
_entity.type
_entity.pdbx_description
1 polymer ?
#
loop_
_entity_poly.entity_id
_entity_poly.type
_entity_poly.pdbx_seq_one_letter_code
_entity_poly.pdbx_strand_id
1 'polypeptide(L)'
;YYAAMLRHNYIWMPAMVMHRRAVLNETGGFDTAADHSGDFEFHLRVTRSHPVHYHGQTVAEYRMHGTQTSHKADLMLKNTLAVYRLQREYIRGSGQRRKAYKEGLKFFRHLYGEQLVGKIRTQSRTAGERQRMAEGALLLLRHCPKVFLYHLYRKLYCTVFRIKEQEQDKLPSEILP
;
A
#
# COMPACT_ATOMS: atom_id res chain seq x y z
N TYR A 1 -0.29 16.07 -10.97
CA TYR A 1 -0.99 15.27 -9.93
C TYR A 1 -0.96 13.76 -10.17
N TYR A 2 -1.24 13.24 -11.38
CA TYR A 2 -1.15 11.80 -11.66
C TYR A 2 0.17 11.12 -11.23
N ALA A 3 1.33 11.71 -11.60
CA ALA A 3 2.62 11.16 -11.21
C ALA A 3 2.85 11.18 -9.69
N ALA A 4 2.25 12.11 -8.95
CA ALA A 4 2.30 12.09 -7.49
C ALA A 4 1.42 10.95 -6.93
N MET A 5 0.23 10.75 -7.50
CA MET A 5 -0.69 9.67 -7.11
C MET A 5 -0.08 8.29 -7.37
N LEU A 6 0.68 8.15 -8.47
CA LEU A 6 1.46 6.94 -8.78
C LEU A 6 2.62 6.69 -7.82
N ARG A 7 3.14 7.70 -7.11
CA ARG A 7 4.19 7.51 -6.10
C ARG A 7 3.59 7.13 -4.76
N HIS A 8 2.57 7.88 -4.36
CA HIS A 8 1.90 7.75 -3.08
C HIS A 8 0.42 8.05 -3.24
N ASN A 9 -0.44 7.25 -2.60
CA ASN A 9 -1.86 7.56 -2.51
C ASN A 9 -2.06 8.76 -1.57
N TYR A 10 -1.88 9.98 -2.08
CA TYR A 10 -2.00 11.21 -1.29
C TYR A 10 -3.45 11.60 -0.99
N ILE A 11 -4.43 10.87 -1.55
CA ILE A 11 -5.84 10.94 -1.16
C ILE A 11 -6.13 9.65 -0.40
N TRP A 12 -5.58 9.58 0.82
CA TRP A 12 -5.55 8.34 1.58
C TRP A 12 -6.93 7.91 2.08
N MET A 13 -7.78 8.87 2.45
CA MET A 13 -9.18 8.64 2.83
C MET A 13 -10.13 9.40 1.91
N PRO A 14 -11.33 8.86 1.62
CA PRO A 14 -12.32 9.54 0.78
C PRO A 14 -12.72 10.93 1.29
N ALA A 15 -12.64 11.18 2.60
CA ALA A 15 -12.97 12.47 3.21
C ALA A 15 -11.98 13.61 2.84
N MET A 16 -10.81 13.29 2.24
CA MET A 16 -9.81 14.30 1.84
C MET A 16 -10.08 14.94 0.48
N VAL A 17 -11.12 14.52 -0.24
CA VAL A 17 -11.37 14.98 -1.60
C VAL A 17 -12.85 15.25 -1.85
N MET A 18 -13.12 16.29 -2.66
CA MET A 18 -14.42 16.52 -3.25
C MET A 18 -14.32 16.39 -4.76
N HIS A 19 -15.32 15.73 -5.36
CA HIS A 19 -15.42 15.57 -6.80
C HIS A 19 -16.63 16.32 -7.34
N ARG A 20 -16.46 17.01 -8.47
CA ARG A 20 -17.61 17.47 -9.26
C ARG A 20 -18.34 16.25 -9.81
N ARG A 21 -19.67 16.27 -9.81
CA ARG A 21 -20.50 15.18 -10.36
C ARG A 21 -20.10 14.82 -11.81
N ALA A 22 -19.78 15.82 -12.63
CA ALA A 22 -19.35 15.59 -14.01
C ALA A 22 -18.10 14.69 -14.10
N VAL A 23 -17.14 14.85 -13.19
CA VAL A 23 -15.91 14.02 -13.16
C VAL A 23 -16.26 12.55 -12.90
N LEU A 24 -17.20 12.26 -11.99
CA LEU A 24 -17.65 10.89 -11.75
C LEU A 24 -18.28 10.28 -13.00
N ASN A 25 -19.16 11.03 -13.67
CA ASN A 25 -19.83 10.56 -14.89
C ASN A 25 -18.83 10.30 -16.02
N GLU A 26 -17.92 11.24 -16.27
CA GLU A 26 -16.93 11.16 -17.35
C GLU A 26 -15.89 10.05 -17.12
N THR A 27 -15.55 9.78 -15.86
CA THR A 27 -14.59 8.71 -15.52
C THR A 27 -15.24 7.34 -15.39
N GLY A 28 -16.57 7.27 -15.27
CA GLY A 28 -17.32 6.01 -15.10
C GLY A 28 -17.45 5.55 -13.65
N GLY A 29 -17.26 6.44 -12.68
CA GLY A 29 -17.41 6.14 -11.25
C GLY A 29 -16.41 5.09 -10.73
N PHE A 30 -16.74 4.44 -9.61
CA PHE A 30 -15.93 3.39 -9.00
C PHE A 30 -16.05 2.07 -9.75
N ASP A 31 -14.93 1.42 -10.04
CA ASP A 31 -14.91 0.07 -10.58
C ASP A 31 -15.12 -0.94 -9.44
N THR A 32 -16.23 -1.67 -9.48
CA THR A 32 -16.55 -2.70 -8.47
C THR A 32 -15.56 -3.87 -8.48
N ALA A 33 -14.83 -4.08 -9.58
CA ALA A 33 -13.78 -5.10 -9.66
C ALA A 33 -12.50 -4.71 -8.90
N ALA A 34 -12.32 -3.43 -8.55
CA ALA A 34 -11.16 -2.94 -7.81
C ALA A 34 -11.23 -3.18 -6.30
N ASP A 35 -12.36 -3.73 -5.81
CA ASP A 35 -12.55 -4.25 -4.46
C ASP A 35 -12.01 -3.28 -3.37
N HIS A 36 -11.12 -3.72 -2.47
CA HIS A 36 -10.62 -2.92 -1.35
C HIS A 36 -9.63 -1.80 -1.75
N SER A 37 -9.44 -1.55 -3.05
CA SER A 37 -8.62 -0.44 -3.56
C SER A 37 -9.36 0.38 -4.61
N GLY A 38 -10.69 0.34 -4.61
CA GLY A 38 -11.54 1.06 -5.56
C GLY A 38 -11.38 2.58 -5.49
N ASP A 39 -11.12 3.14 -4.31
CA ASP A 39 -10.80 4.55 -4.13
C ASP A 39 -9.48 4.94 -4.82
N PHE A 40 -8.42 4.19 -4.57
CA PHE A 40 -7.12 4.43 -5.17
C PHE A 40 -7.13 4.24 -6.70
N GLU A 41 -7.81 3.20 -7.18
CA GLU A 41 -8.01 2.97 -8.61
C GLU A 41 -8.74 4.14 -9.27
N PHE A 42 -9.85 4.57 -8.68
CA PHE A 42 -10.64 5.70 -9.16
C PHE A 42 -9.82 6.99 -9.17
N HIS A 43 -9.10 7.31 -8.10
CA HIS A 43 -8.26 8.49 -8.03
C HIS A 43 -7.12 8.47 -9.07
N LEU A 44 -6.56 7.30 -9.39
CA LEU A 44 -5.58 7.19 -10.48
C LEU A 44 -6.19 7.52 -11.85
N ARG A 45 -7.43 7.09 -12.13
CA ARG A 45 -8.15 7.50 -13.35
C ARG A 45 -8.42 9.00 -13.36
N VAL A 46 -9.02 9.54 -12.30
CA VAL A 46 -9.36 10.97 -12.19
C VAL A 46 -8.13 11.85 -12.36
N THR A 47 -7.06 11.59 -11.60
CA THR A 47 -5.87 12.44 -11.60
C THR A 47 -5.07 12.40 -12.91
N ARG A 48 -5.33 11.38 -13.74
CA ARG A 48 -4.76 11.22 -15.08
C ARG A 48 -5.48 12.04 -16.13
N SER A 49 -6.81 12.17 -16.05
CA SER A 49 -7.64 12.84 -17.06
C SER A 49 -8.09 14.25 -16.66
N HIS A 50 -8.10 14.57 -15.37
CA HIS A 50 -8.64 15.83 -14.86
C HIS A 50 -7.63 16.61 -14.03
N PRO A 51 -7.69 17.95 -14.04
CA PRO A 51 -6.89 18.77 -13.14
C PRO A 51 -7.30 18.53 -11.69
N VAL A 52 -6.33 18.60 -10.80
CA VAL A 52 -6.52 18.50 -9.34
C VAL A 52 -6.03 19.80 -8.73
N HIS A 53 -6.78 20.31 -7.75
CA HIS A 53 -6.42 21.48 -6.97
C HIS A 53 -6.26 21.08 -5.51
N TYR A 54 -5.17 21.53 -4.89
CA TYR A 54 -4.87 21.30 -3.48
C TYR A 54 -4.99 22.62 -2.72
N HIS A 55 -5.85 22.67 -1.70
CA HIS A 55 -6.14 23.89 -0.94
C HIS A 55 -5.28 24.05 0.32
N GLY A 56 -4.49 23.05 0.72
CA GLY A 56 -3.55 23.17 1.83
C GLY A 56 -4.15 23.29 3.22
N GLN A 57 -5.44 23.01 3.39
CA GLN A 57 -6.15 23.11 4.68
C GLN A 57 -6.47 21.74 5.23
N THR A 58 -6.47 21.61 6.55
CA THR A 58 -6.99 20.40 7.21
C THR A 58 -8.51 20.45 7.19
N VAL A 59 -9.15 19.45 6.58
CA VAL A 59 -10.61 19.38 6.41
C VAL A 59 -11.24 18.12 7.00
N ALA A 60 -10.42 17.15 7.41
CA ALA A 60 -10.87 15.90 7.99
C ALA A 60 -9.82 15.34 8.95
N GLU A 61 -10.29 14.69 10.01
CA GLU A 61 -9.48 13.86 10.91
C GLU A 61 -9.92 12.41 10.77
N TYR A 62 -8.95 11.48 10.85
CA TYR A 62 -9.22 10.06 10.73
C TYR A 62 -8.83 9.33 12.00
N ARG A 63 -9.80 8.64 12.61
CA ARG A 63 -9.54 7.77 13.75
C ARG A 63 -8.97 6.45 13.25
N MET A 64 -7.74 6.13 13.62
CA MET A 64 -7.16 4.81 13.37
C MET A 64 -7.62 3.79 14.43
N HIS A 65 -8.06 2.59 14.00
CA HIS A 65 -8.44 1.50 14.90
C HIS A 65 -8.18 0.11 14.27
N GLY A 66 -7.96 -0.90 15.11
CA GLY A 66 -7.44 -2.21 14.68
C GLY A 66 -8.35 -3.08 13.80
N THR A 67 -9.60 -2.68 13.57
CA THR A 67 -10.55 -3.39 12.69
C THR A 67 -10.60 -2.83 11.27
N GLN A 68 -9.78 -1.82 10.94
CA GLN A 68 -9.80 -1.23 9.59
C GLN A 68 -9.28 -2.19 8.53
N THR A 69 -9.87 -2.09 7.35
CA THR A 69 -9.50 -2.83 6.16
C THR A 69 -8.03 -2.63 5.76
N SER A 70 -7.47 -1.45 6.02
CA SER A 70 -6.05 -1.12 5.84
C SER A 70 -5.10 -2.02 6.65
N HIS A 71 -5.56 -2.64 7.75
CA HIS A 71 -4.79 -3.61 8.52
C HIS A 71 -4.73 -5.01 7.87
N LYS A 72 -5.52 -5.28 6.82
CA LYS A 72 -5.41 -6.51 6.02
C LYS A 72 -4.32 -6.34 4.95
N ALA A 73 -3.07 -6.24 5.40
CA ALA A 73 -1.89 -5.97 4.56
C ALA A 73 -1.77 -6.92 3.35
N ASP A 74 -2.16 -8.19 3.52
CA ASP A 74 -2.19 -9.19 2.47
C ASP A 74 -3.16 -8.83 1.33
N LEU A 75 -4.35 -8.36 1.68
CA LEU A 75 -5.38 -7.96 0.73
C LEU A 75 -5.05 -6.62 0.09
N MET A 76 -4.60 -5.65 0.90
CA MET A 76 -4.17 -4.35 0.42
C MET A 76 -3.02 -4.45 -0.58
N LEU A 77 -2.02 -5.31 -0.32
CA LEU A 77 -0.93 -5.53 -1.26
C LEU A 77 -1.41 -6.10 -2.58
N LYS A 78 -2.25 -7.15 -2.54
CA LYS A 78 -2.79 -7.78 -3.76
C LYS A 78 -3.58 -6.79 -4.61
N ASN A 79 -4.52 -6.08 -4.00
CA ASN A 79 -5.38 -5.14 -4.70
C ASN A 79 -4.61 -3.92 -5.22
N THR A 80 -3.71 -3.35 -4.41
CA THR A 80 -2.82 -2.26 -4.86
C THR A 80 -1.98 -2.69 -6.07
N LEU A 81 -1.38 -3.89 -6.03
CA LEU A 81 -0.60 -4.39 -7.16
C LEU A 81 -1.46 -4.67 -8.41
N ALA A 82 -2.72 -5.06 -8.23
CA ALA A 82 -3.68 -5.21 -9.34
C ALA A 82 -3.99 -3.85 -9.98
N VAL A 83 -4.28 -2.83 -9.17
CA VAL A 83 -4.49 -1.45 -9.64
C VAL A 83 -3.29 -0.93 -10.42
N TYR A 84 -2.06 -1.15 -9.95
CA TYR A 84 -0.85 -0.78 -10.71
C TYR A 84 -0.76 -1.50 -12.06
N ARG A 85 -1.19 -2.76 -12.17
CA ARG A 85 -1.18 -3.45 -13.48
C ARG A 85 -2.07 -2.73 -14.50
N LEU A 86 -3.22 -2.21 -14.08
CA LEU A 86 -4.13 -1.42 -14.92
C LEU A 86 -3.49 -0.11 -15.42
N GLN A 87 -2.55 0.46 -14.65
CA GLN A 87 -1.89 1.72 -15.04
C GLN A 87 -0.75 1.55 -16.05
N ARG A 88 -0.34 0.32 -16.39
CA ARG A 88 0.84 0.04 -17.24
C ARG A 88 0.78 0.69 -18.62
N GLU A 89 -0.39 0.76 -19.22
CA GLU A 89 -0.55 1.32 -20.57
C GLU A 89 -0.42 2.84 -20.54
N TYR A 90 -0.94 3.47 -19.49
CA TYR A 90 -1.02 4.93 -19.35
C TYR A 90 0.28 5.61 -18.93
N ILE A 91 1.28 4.82 -18.53
CA ILE A 91 2.65 5.28 -18.27
C ILE A 91 3.56 5.11 -19.50
N ARG A 92 3.09 4.48 -20.58
CA ARG A 92 3.85 4.41 -21.84
C ARG A 92 4.06 5.84 -22.36
N GLY A 93 5.24 6.12 -22.91
CA GLY A 93 5.57 7.44 -23.48
C GLY A 93 6.04 8.53 -22.51
N SER A 94 5.98 8.34 -21.18
CA SER A 94 6.48 9.34 -20.22
C SER A 94 7.49 8.77 -19.23
N GLY A 95 8.74 9.25 -19.30
CA GLY A 95 9.80 8.87 -18.36
C GLY A 95 9.45 9.22 -16.91
N GLN A 96 8.83 10.39 -16.69
CA GLN A 96 8.39 10.83 -15.36
C GLN A 96 7.32 9.89 -14.77
N ARG A 97 6.32 9.50 -15.56
CA ARG A 97 5.27 8.57 -15.11
C ARG A 97 5.82 7.17 -14.84
N ARG A 98 6.75 6.69 -15.69
CA ARG A 98 7.44 5.40 -15.46
C ARG A 98 8.26 5.41 -14.17
N LYS A 99 8.96 6.51 -13.89
CA LYS A 99 9.71 6.68 -12.64
C LYS A 99 8.78 6.66 -11.43
N ALA A 100 7.73 7.47 -11.45
CA ALA A 100 6.71 7.50 -10.41
C ALA A 100 6.07 6.12 -10.15
N TYR A 101 5.70 5.40 -11.21
CA TYR A 101 5.16 4.06 -11.13
C TYR A 101 6.10 3.07 -10.43
N LYS A 102 7.41 3.11 -10.76
CA LYS A 102 8.40 2.24 -10.12
C LYS A 102 8.61 2.61 -8.64
N GLU A 103 8.63 3.90 -8.34
CA GLU A 103 8.76 4.42 -6.97
C GLU A 103 7.57 3.98 -6.11
N GLY A 104 6.33 4.13 -6.60
CA GLY A 104 5.15 3.70 -5.88
C GLY A 104 5.05 2.18 -5.71
N LEU A 105 5.40 1.39 -6.73
CA LEU A 105 5.50 -0.06 -6.56
C LEU A 105 6.50 -0.47 -5.48
N LYS A 106 7.65 0.22 -5.41
CA LYS A 106 8.64 -0.03 -4.34
C LYS A 106 8.07 0.35 -2.98
N PHE A 107 7.41 1.51 -2.89
CA PHE A 107 6.79 2.01 -1.67
C PHE A 107 5.73 1.04 -1.13
N PHE A 108 4.71 0.70 -1.92
CA PHE A 108 3.62 -0.17 -1.46
C PHE A 108 4.06 -1.60 -1.14
N ARG A 109 5.03 -2.14 -1.89
CA ARG A 109 5.64 -3.44 -1.55
C ARG A 109 6.36 -3.40 -0.22
N HIS A 110 7.08 -2.33 0.07
CA HIS A 110 7.74 -2.17 1.35
C HIS A 110 6.71 -1.99 2.48
N LEU A 111 5.79 -1.04 2.34
CA LEU A 111 4.77 -0.73 3.34
C LEU A 111 3.96 -1.97 3.75
N TYR A 112 3.29 -2.62 2.80
CA TYR A 112 2.48 -3.79 3.12
C TYR A 112 3.32 -5.03 3.40
N GLY A 113 4.54 -5.11 2.86
CA GLY A 113 5.49 -6.17 3.18
C GLY A 113 5.89 -6.15 4.66
N GLU A 114 6.25 -4.99 5.20
CA GLU A 114 6.59 -4.82 6.62
C GLU A 114 5.38 -5.11 7.53
N GLN A 115 4.19 -4.62 7.18
CA GLN A 115 2.97 -4.91 7.92
C GLN A 115 2.65 -6.42 7.94
N LEU A 116 2.84 -7.11 6.82
CA LEU A 116 2.62 -8.55 6.72
C LEU A 116 3.66 -9.34 7.54
N VAL A 117 4.92 -8.90 7.58
CA VAL A 117 5.94 -9.48 8.47
C VAL A 117 5.55 -9.30 9.93
N GLY A 118 5.10 -8.11 10.33
CA GLY A 118 4.59 -7.85 11.68
C GLY A 118 3.45 -8.80 12.05
N LYS A 119 2.47 -8.96 11.15
CA LYS A 119 1.37 -9.92 11.31
C LYS A 119 1.89 -11.34 11.52
N ILE A 120 2.77 -11.85 10.64
CA ILE A 120 3.35 -13.20 10.77
C ILE A 120 4.06 -13.39 12.13
N ARG A 121 4.80 -12.38 12.62
CA ARG A 121 5.49 -12.44 13.92
C ARG A 121 4.50 -12.52 15.08
N THR A 122 3.43 -11.72 15.07
CA THR A 122 2.39 -11.79 16.11
C THR A 122 1.66 -13.14 16.11
N GLN A 123 1.35 -13.68 14.92
CA GLN A 123 0.67 -14.96 14.77
C GLN A 123 1.54 -16.15 15.20
N SER A 124 2.86 -16.08 14.99
CA SER A 124 3.80 -17.12 15.44
C SER A 124 3.85 -17.33 16.95
N ARG A 125 3.39 -16.35 17.73
CA ARG A 125 3.31 -16.41 19.20
C ARG A 125 2.05 -17.11 19.69
N THR A 126 1.10 -17.40 18.80
CA THR A 126 -0.19 -18.02 19.13
C THR A 126 -0.23 -19.43 18.53
N ALA A 127 -0.49 -20.45 19.34
CA ALA A 127 -0.59 -21.82 18.86
C ALA A 127 -1.81 -21.97 17.91
N GLY A 128 -1.59 -22.47 16.69
CA GLY A 128 -2.67 -22.85 15.76
C GLY A 128 -2.69 -22.16 14.38
N GLU A 129 -1.88 -21.14 14.12
CA GLU A 129 -1.97 -20.35 12.86
C GLU A 129 -0.90 -20.68 11.79
N ARG A 130 -0.36 -21.90 11.79
CA ARG A 130 0.73 -22.29 10.86
C ARG A 130 0.36 -22.09 9.39
N GLN A 131 -0.88 -22.38 9.01
CA GLN A 131 -1.37 -22.18 7.64
C GLN A 131 -1.35 -20.70 7.23
N ARG A 132 -1.90 -19.81 8.06
CA ARG A 132 -1.93 -18.36 7.80
C ARG A 132 -0.53 -17.75 7.73
N MET A 133 0.39 -18.25 8.55
CA MET A 133 1.81 -17.87 8.48
C MET A 133 2.45 -18.30 7.15
N ALA A 134 2.20 -19.53 6.71
CA ALA A 134 2.72 -20.03 5.43
C ALA A 134 2.17 -19.25 4.24
N GLU A 135 0.87 -18.95 4.25
CA GLU A 135 0.21 -18.10 3.23
C GLU A 135 0.82 -16.69 3.20
N GLY A 136 1.02 -16.06 4.37
CA GLY A 136 1.68 -14.76 4.47
C GLY A 136 3.13 -14.78 3.95
N ALA A 137 3.90 -15.80 4.31
CA ALA A 137 5.27 -15.98 3.84
C ALA A 137 5.35 -16.19 2.32
N LEU A 138 4.43 -16.99 1.75
CA LEU A 138 4.33 -17.20 0.31
C LEU A 138 3.98 -15.90 -0.43
N LEU A 139 3.07 -15.11 0.14
CA LEU A 139 2.68 -13.81 -0.41
C LEU A 139 3.86 -12.83 -0.41
N LEU A 140 4.63 -12.78 0.68
CA LEU A 140 5.88 -12.00 0.76
C LEU A 140 6.90 -12.45 -0.28
N LEU A 141 7.14 -13.76 -0.41
CA LEU A 141 8.07 -14.30 -1.40
C LEU A 141 7.66 -13.92 -2.83
N ARG A 142 6.37 -14.04 -3.16
CA ARG A 142 5.83 -13.78 -4.49
C ARG A 142 5.83 -12.30 -4.87
N HIS A 143 5.45 -11.42 -3.95
CA HIS A 143 5.19 -10.00 -4.26
C HIS A 143 6.26 -9.04 -3.73
N CYS A 144 6.98 -9.42 -2.68
CA CYS A 144 7.96 -8.60 -1.95
C CYS A 144 9.25 -9.38 -1.62
N PRO A 145 9.94 -10.00 -2.60
CA PRO A 145 11.05 -10.91 -2.33
C PRO A 145 12.20 -10.23 -1.58
N LYS A 146 12.45 -8.92 -1.81
CA LYS A 146 13.48 -8.17 -1.09
C LYS A 146 13.19 -8.03 0.40
N VAL A 147 11.92 -7.77 0.76
CA VAL A 147 11.49 -7.66 2.16
C VAL A 147 11.58 -9.04 2.82
N PHE A 148 11.13 -10.09 2.13
CA PHE A 148 11.25 -11.46 2.61
C PHE A 148 12.71 -11.85 2.89
N LEU A 149 13.61 -11.62 1.93
CA LEU A 149 15.04 -11.95 2.07
C LEU A 149 15.71 -11.15 3.18
N TYR A 150 15.39 -9.86 3.33
CA TYR A 150 15.92 -9.02 4.40
C TYR A 150 15.54 -9.58 5.78
N HIS A 151 14.26 -9.92 6.00
CA HIS A 151 13.80 -10.47 7.27
C HIS A 151 14.26 -11.91 7.52
N LEU A 152 14.41 -12.73 6.46
CA LEU A 152 14.99 -14.06 6.55
C LEU A 152 16.47 -13.98 6.97
N TYR A 153 17.25 -13.13 6.30
CA TYR A 153 18.65 -12.88 6.64
C TYR A 153 18.79 -12.38 8.08
N ARG A 154 17.99 -11.38 8.47
CA ARG A 154 18.00 -10.82 9.83
C ARG A 154 17.67 -11.88 10.88
N LYS A 155 16.67 -12.74 10.63
CA LYS A 155 16.31 -13.82 11.56
C LYS A 155 17.45 -14.83 11.71
N LEU A 156 18.05 -15.28 10.60
CA LEU A 156 19.18 -16.21 10.62
C LEU A 156 20.38 -15.58 11.34
N TYR A 157 20.69 -14.33 11.03
CA TYR A 157 21.76 -13.56 11.68
C TYR A 157 21.56 -13.46 13.19
N CYS A 158 20.41 -13.00 13.67
CA CYS A 158 20.13 -12.90 15.12
C CYS A 158 20.12 -14.28 15.82
N THR A 159 19.72 -15.35 15.11
CA THR A 159 19.71 -16.71 15.66
C THR A 159 21.14 -17.26 15.79
N VAL A 160 21.99 -17.04 14.78
CA VAL A 160 23.39 -17.50 14.75
C VAL A 160 24.26 -16.68 15.72
N PHE A 161 24.06 -15.36 15.78
CA PHE A 161 24.86 -14.45 16.61
C PHE A 161 24.26 -14.16 17.99
N ARG A 162 23.11 -14.78 18.32
CA ARG A 162 22.43 -14.75 19.64
C ARG A 162 22.28 -13.35 20.25
N ILE A 163 22.06 -12.33 19.41
CA ILE A 163 21.84 -10.94 19.83
C ILE A 163 20.37 -10.79 20.26
N LYS A 164 20.13 -10.39 21.52
CA LYS A 164 18.78 -10.11 22.05
C LYS A 164 18.14 -8.97 21.26
N GLU A 165 16.92 -9.19 20.79
CA GLU A 165 16.05 -8.14 20.25
C GLU A 165 15.80 -7.09 21.33
N GLN A 166 16.42 -5.91 21.23
CA GLN A 166 15.95 -4.71 21.92
C GLN A 166 15.37 -3.72 20.91
N GLU A 167 14.11 -3.40 21.17
CA GLU A 167 13.32 -2.23 20.78
C GLU A 167 13.73 -1.45 19.53
N GLN A 168 12.99 -1.70 18.47
CA GLN A 168 12.59 -0.60 17.58
C GLN A 168 11.17 -0.84 17.05
N ASP A 169 10.23 -1.03 17.98
CA ASP A 169 8.80 -0.80 17.75
C ASP A 169 8.51 0.70 17.88
N LYS A 170 9.17 1.47 17.02
CA LYS A 170 8.74 2.81 16.64
C LYS A 170 8.91 2.89 15.12
N LEU A 171 7.98 2.25 14.41
CA LEU A 171 7.63 2.78 13.10
C LEU A 171 7.21 4.23 13.36
N PRO A 172 7.80 5.24 12.72
CA PRO A 172 7.23 6.57 12.82
C PRO A 172 5.79 6.45 12.32
N SER A 173 4.82 6.73 13.20
CA SER A 173 3.42 6.97 12.86
C SER A 173 3.23 8.21 11.97
N GLU A 174 4.30 8.65 11.30
CA GLU A 174 4.46 9.86 10.52
C GLU A 174 5.11 9.52 9.18
N ILE A 175 4.56 8.57 8.43
CA ILE A 175 4.78 8.54 6.97
C ILE A 175 3.47 8.19 6.27
N LEU A 176 2.46 9.01 6.50
CA LEU A 176 1.48 9.37 5.48
C LEU A 176 1.18 10.86 5.67
N PRO A 177 1.44 11.73 4.67
CA PRO A 177 0.93 13.10 4.71
C PRO A 177 -0.59 13.13 4.70
#